data_AF-A0A3D5HRV5-F1
#
_entry.id   AF-A0A3D5HRV5-F1
#
_cell.length_a   1.000
_cell.length_b   1.000
_cell.length_c   1.000
_cell.angle_alpha   90.00
_cell.angle_beta   90.00
_cell.angle_gamma   90.00
#
_symmetry.space_group_name_H-M   'P 1'
#
loop_
_entity.id
_entity.type
_entity.pdbx_description
1 polymer ?
#
loop_
_entity_poly.entity_id
_entity_poly.type
_entity_poly.pdbx_seq_one_letter_code
_entity_poly.pdbx_strand_id
1 'polypeptide(L)'
;MKSLRLLTYLCIAMQLSSCSLFDNENPIPGFLVFDNPTLITNGEQGAPTHNIKDVWVFDGPDFLGIFPLPAKVPVIITGEEKQFSIFAGVRNNGGVGNALRYPFFKQIEASATLEAREEKTIPLNFEYSDNVKFDFIEEFEGNHIFVEDPNDTDGEGLDIIIQSEVVLSGNSSAQILFESDTSSFERTTLATYDRQNNLGSATFIEIDYKCEIPFLAGWITYRDNFVQRDYTVLVAPSEEWNKIYIDISEFVGNVEIDRYTIALASAITAGNELPSNVYLDNIKLVHF
;
A
#
# COMPACT_ATOMS: atom_id res chain seq x y z
N MET A 1 -17.66 -75.22 -12.07
CA MET A 1 -16.31 -74.61 -11.88
C MET A 1 -15.82 -73.81 -13.10
N LYS A 2 -15.99 -74.26 -14.35
CA LYS A 2 -15.57 -73.49 -15.54
C LYS A 2 -16.38 -72.20 -15.77
N SER A 3 -17.70 -72.23 -15.52
CA SER A 3 -18.58 -71.04 -15.64
C SER A 3 -18.27 -69.96 -14.61
N LEU A 4 -17.93 -70.33 -13.37
CA LEU A 4 -17.57 -69.39 -12.30
C LEU A 4 -16.25 -68.68 -12.62
N ARG A 5 -15.26 -69.40 -13.17
CA ARG A 5 -13.99 -68.81 -13.62
C ARG A 5 -14.20 -67.82 -14.78
N LEU A 6 -15.06 -68.17 -15.75
CA LEU A 6 -15.39 -67.27 -16.86
C LEU A 6 -16.05 -65.98 -16.39
N LEU A 7 -16.94 -66.06 -15.39
CA LEU A 7 -17.59 -64.90 -14.79
C LEU A 7 -16.59 -64.03 -14.01
N THR A 8 -15.63 -64.64 -13.31
CA THR A 8 -14.54 -63.91 -12.63
C THR A 8 -13.64 -63.19 -13.64
N TYR A 9 -13.27 -63.82 -14.76
CA TYR A 9 -12.48 -63.17 -15.81
C TYR A 9 -13.24 -62.01 -16.48
N LEU A 10 -14.56 -62.13 -16.65
CA LEU A 10 -15.40 -61.08 -17.21
C LEU A 10 -15.55 -59.88 -16.26
N CYS A 11 -15.72 -60.12 -14.95
CA CYS A 11 -15.76 -59.04 -13.95
C CYS A 11 -14.41 -58.31 -13.81
N ILE A 12 -13.28 -59.02 -13.91
CA ILE A 12 -11.93 -58.40 -13.92
C ILE A 12 -11.73 -57.56 -15.20
N ALA A 13 -12.21 -58.02 -16.36
CA ALA A 13 -12.13 -57.28 -17.61
C ALA A 13 -12.99 -55.99 -17.60
N MET A 14 -14.16 -56.01 -16.94
CA MET A 14 -15.01 -54.83 -16.78
C MET A 14 -14.45 -53.80 -15.78
N GLN A 15 -13.64 -54.23 -14.81
CA GLN A 15 -12.93 -53.30 -13.91
C GLN A 15 -11.77 -52.57 -14.59
N LEU A 16 -11.19 -53.14 -15.66
CA LEU A 16 -10.15 -52.51 -16.47
C LEU A 16 -10.70 -51.47 -17.47
N SER A 17 -12.02 -51.39 -17.66
CA SER A 17 -12.67 -50.41 -18.54
C SER A 17 -13.04 -49.10 -17.83
N SER A 18 -12.86 -49.01 -16.50
CA SER A 18 -13.19 -47.79 -15.72
C SER A 18 -12.02 -46.80 -15.59
N CYS A 19 -10.86 -47.11 -16.16
CA CYS A 19 -9.83 -46.10 -16.38
C CYS A 19 -10.18 -45.31 -17.65
N SER A 20 -11.14 -44.39 -17.55
CA SER A 20 -10.90 -43.09 -18.14
C SER A 20 -9.75 -42.48 -17.34
N LEU A 21 -8.52 -42.90 -17.66
CA LEU A 21 -7.32 -42.12 -17.38
C LEU A 21 -7.58 -40.81 -18.10
N PHE A 22 -8.16 -39.87 -17.35
CA PHE A 22 -8.54 -38.55 -17.78
C PHE A 22 -7.43 -38.03 -18.68
N ASP A 23 -7.79 -37.72 -19.93
CA ASP A 23 -7.03 -36.82 -20.77
C ASP A 23 -6.77 -35.58 -19.91
N ASN A 24 -5.61 -35.57 -19.29
CA ASN A 24 -5.10 -34.43 -18.57
C ASN A 24 -4.54 -33.51 -19.66
N GLU A 25 -5.41 -33.08 -20.58
CA GLU A 25 -5.20 -31.86 -21.35
C GLU A 25 -5.27 -30.72 -20.33
N ASN A 26 -4.24 -30.59 -19.49
CA ASN A 26 -4.00 -29.36 -18.77
C ASN A 26 -3.84 -28.32 -19.87
N PRO A 27 -4.80 -27.39 -20.05
CA PRO A 27 -4.72 -26.43 -21.13
C PRO A 27 -3.42 -25.65 -20.93
N ILE A 28 -2.58 -25.64 -21.97
CA ILE A 28 -1.32 -24.90 -21.93
C ILE A 28 -1.69 -23.42 -21.83
N PRO A 29 -1.29 -22.70 -20.76
CA PRO A 29 -1.74 -21.34 -20.54
C PRO A 29 -1.04 -20.37 -21.49
N GLY A 30 -1.68 -19.22 -21.71
CA GLY A 30 -1.00 -17.98 -22.09
C GLY A 30 -0.61 -17.21 -20.84
N PHE A 31 0.13 -16.13 -20.99
CA PHE A 31 0.63 -15.35 -19.85
C PHE A 31 0.45 -13.86 -20.05
N LEU A 32 -0.07 -13.19 -19.02
CA LEU A 32 0.07 -11.74 -18.89
C LEU A 32 1.40 -11.46 -18.18
N VAL A 33 2.17 -10.52 -18.73
CA VAL A 33 3.43 -10.07 -18.15
C VAL A 33 3.24 -8.64 -17.64
N PHE A 34 3.62 -8.45 -16.38
CA PHE A 34 3.54 -7.17 -15.70
C PHE A 34 4.94 -6.77 -15.22
N ASP A 35 5.45 -5.68 -15.78
CA ASP A 35 6.68 -5.05 -15.35
C ASP A 35 6.46 -4.15 -14.12
N ASN A 36 7.47 -3.35 -13.78
CA ASN A 36 7.34 -2.37 -12.70
C ASN A 36 6.24 -1.35 -13.02
N PRO A 37 5.36 -1.04 -12.05
CA PRO A 37 4.29 -0.09 -12.26
C PRO A 37 4.81 1.34 -12.25
N THR A 38 3.98 2.25 -12.78
CA THR A 38 4.12 3.69 -12.62
C THR A 38 2.83 4.26 -12.04
N LEU A 39 2.93 5.42 -11.39
CA LEU A 39 1.78 6.23 -10.99
C LEU A 39 1.79 7.52 -11.80
N ILE A 40 0.64 7.88 -12.35
CA ILE A 40 0.41 9.15 -13.03
C ILE A 40 -0.46 10.01 -12.12
N THR A 41 0.02 11.21 -11.81
CA THR A 41 -0.69 12.20 -11.00
C THR A 41 -0.92 13.49 -11.80
N ASN A 42 -1.90 14.28 -11.35
CA ASN A 42 -2.04 15.67 -11.76
C ASN A 42 -1.54 16.62 -10.65
N GLY A 43 -1.54 17.93 -10.90
CA GLY A 43 -1.02 18.94 -9.96
C GLY A 43 -1.78 19.05 -8.64
N GLU A 44 -2.97 18.46 -8.51
CA GLU A 44 -3.77 18.44 -7.28
C GLU A 44 -3.58 17.13 -6.48
N GLN A 45 -2.72 16.22 -6.96
CA GLN A 45 -2.50 14.89 -6.38
C GLN A 45 -1.08 14.71 -5.82
N GLY A 46 -0.25 15.75 -5.90
CA GLY A 46 1.15 15.76 -5.46
C GLY A 46 2.06 14.90 -6.33
N ALA A 47 3.27 14.62 -5.83
CA ALA A 47 4.24 13.84 -6.60
C ALA A 47 3.75 12.42 -6.95
N PRO A 48 4.16 11.89 -8.13
CA PRO A 48 3.79 10.56 -8.62
C PRO A 48 4.62 9.44 -7.97
N THR A 49 4.69 9.44 -6.63
CA THR A 49 5.43 8.44 -5.85
C THR A 49 4.52 7.29 -5.43
N HIS A 50 5.04 6.06 -5.43
CA HIS A 50 4.27 4.88 -5.03
C HIS A 50 5.14 3.77 -4.47
N ASN A 51 4.52 2.86 -3.72
CA ASN A 51 5.12 1.59 -3.29
C ASN A 51 4.18 0.40 -3.59
N ILE A 52 3.62 0.40 -4.81
CA ILE A 52 2.88 -0.72 -5.39
C ILE A 52 3.82 -1.91 -5.54
N LYS A 53 3.49 -3.03 -4.90
CA LYS A 53 4.30 -4.26 -4.88
C LYS A 53 3.60 -5.46 -5.49
N ASP A 54 2.29 -5.42 -5.63
CA ASP A 54 1.52 -6.52 -6.19
C ASP A 54 0.44 -6.01 -7.13
N VAL A 55 -0.14 -6.94 -7.88
CA VAL A 55 -1.38 -6.74 -8.61
C VAL A 55 -2.39 -7.82 -8.27
N TRP A 56 -3.64 -7.40 -8.12
CA TRP A 56 -4.79 -8.30 -8.07
C TRP A 56 -5.38 -8.39 -9.47
N VAL A 57 -5.45 -9.61 -10.02
CA VAL A 57 -5.82 -9.81 -11.42
C VAL A 57 -7.12 -10.60 -11.49
N PHE A 58 -8.05 -10.08 -12.28
CA PHE A 58 -9.32 -10.73 -12.60
C PHE A 58 -9.43 -10.99 -14.11
N ASP A 59 -10.07 -12.09 -14.48
CA ASP A 59 -10.50 -12.42 -15.84
C ASP A 59 -12.04 -12.37 -15.87
N GLY A 60 -12.60 -11.26 -16.33
CA GLY A 60 -14.00 -10.92 -16.11
C GLY A 60 -14.34 -10.95 -14.61
N PRO A 61 -15.31 -11.79 -14.16
CA PRO A 61 -15.65 -11.92 -12.75
C PRO A 61 -14.68 -12.84 -11.95
N ASP A 62 -13.82 -13.60 -12.63
CA ASP A 62 -13.02 -14.64 -11.99
C ASP A 62 -11.71 -14.09 -11.44
N PHE A 63 -11.47 -14.29 -10.15
CA PHE A 63 -10.24 -13.87 -9.50
C PHE A 63 -9.09 -14.85 -9.80
N LEU A 64 -8.05 -14.39 -10.49
CA LEU A 64 -6.88 -15.21 -10.83
C LEU A 64 -5.88 -15.29 -9.67
N GLY A 65 -5.71 -14.20 -8.92
CA GLY A 65 -4.81 -14.16 -7.77
C GLY A 65 -4.17 -12.81 -7.50
N ILE A 66 -3.29 -12.81 -6.50
CA ILE A 66 -2.42 -11.68 -6.12
C ILE A 66 -0.99 -12.05 -6.55
N PHE A 67 -0.36 -11.19 -7.34
CA PHE A 67 0.95 -11.45 -7.90
C PHE A 67 1.94 -10.34 -7.53
N PRO A 68 3.01 -10.65 -6.76
CA PRO A 68 4.09 -9.72 -6.50
C PRO A 68 4.80 -9.32 -7.79
N LEU A 69 5.08 -8.03 -7.95
CA LEU A 69 5.70 -7.46 -9.15
C LEU A 69 7.24 -7.55 -9.10
N PRO A 70 7.90 -7.70 -10.28
CA PRO A 70 7.30 -7.98 -11.58
C PRO A 70 6.70 -9.40 -11.64
N ALA A 71 5.62 -9.57 -12.41
CA ALA A 71 4.80 -10.78 -12.38
C ALA A 71 4.52 -11.37 -13.76
N LYS A 72 4.37 -12.70 -13.79
CA LYS A 72 3.88 -13.45 -14.95
C LYS A 72 2.67 -14.30 -14.54
N VAL A 73 1.50 -13.93 -15.06
CA VAL A 73 0.20 -14.47 -14.63
C VAL A 73 -0.33 -15.46 -15.67
N PRO A 74 -0.52 -16.75 -15.31
CA PRO A 74 -1.07 -17.74 -16.24
C PRO A 74 -2.57 -17.50 -16.45
N VAL A 75 -3.00 -17.56 -17.71
CA VAL A 75 -4.41 -17.42 -18.12
C VAL A 75 -4.84 -18.63 -18.95
N ILE A 76 -6.03 -19.15 -18.65
CA ILE A 76 -6.62 -20.27 -19.39
C ILE A 76 -6.99 -19.80 -20.80
N ILE A 77 -6.56 -20.53 -21.82
CA ILE A 77 -6.82 -20.19 -23.23
C ILE A 77 -8.20 -20.71 -23.64
N THR A 78 -9.03 -19.82 -24.18
CA THR A 78 -10.34 -20.15 -24.76
C THR A 78 -10.39 -19.89 -26.28
N GLY A 79 -9.38 -19.20 -26.84
CA GLY A 79 -9.39 -18.71 -28.22
C GLY A 79 -10.25 -17.45 -28.43
N GLU A 80 -10.90 -16.97 -27.38
CA GLU A 80 -11.71 -15.75 -27.40
C GLU A 80 -10.96 -14.58 -26.75
N GLU A 81 -11.38 -13.35 -27.06
CA GLU A 81 -10.86 -12.17 -26.38
C GLU A 81 -11.38 -12.13 -24.94
N LYS A 82 -10.45 -11.98 -23.99
CA LYS A 82 -10.72 -11.88 -22.56
C LYS A 82 -10.58 -10.44 -22.08
N GLN A 83 -11.29 -10.11 -20.99
CA GLN A 83 -11.27 -8.81 -20.35
C GLN A 83 -10.66 -8.95 -18.96
N PHE A 84 -9.64 -8.17 -18.67
CA PHE A 84 -8.91 -8.23 -17.41
C PHE A 84 -9.05 -6.92 -16.66
N SER A 85 -9.33 -7.04 -15.36
CA SER A 85 -9.28 -5.92 -14.42
C SER A 85 -8.10 -6.12 -13.47
N ILE A 86 -7.20 -5.14 -13.42
CA ILE A 86 -5.98 -5.19 -12.64
C ILE A 86 -6.01 -4.08 -11.59
N PHE A 87 -5.88 -4.46 -10.31
CA PHE A 87 -5.84 -3.52 -9.20
C PHE A 87 -4.46 -3.49 -8.55
N ALA A 88 -4.02 -2.30 -8.16
CA ALA A 88 -2.77 -2.13 -7.44
C ALA A 88 -2.83 -2.71 -6.01
N GLY A 89 -1.78 -3.43 -5.63
CA GLY A 89 -1.54 -3.94 -4.29
C GLY A 89 -0.39 -3.21 -3.61
N VAL A 90 -0.62 -2.74 -2.38
CA VAL A 90 0.39 -2.13 -1.50
C VAL A 90 0.54 -2.96 -0.22
N ARG A 91 1.55 -2.65 0.61
CA ARG A 91 1.73 -3.26 1.93
C ARG A 91 1.04 -2.42 3.00
N ASN A 92 0.03 -2.97 3.66
CA ASN A 92 -0.68 -2.27 4.73
C ASN A 92 0.25 -2.02 5.93
N ASN A 93 0.34 -0.78 6.39
CA ASN A 93 1.16 -0.34 7.52
C ASN A 93 2.63 -0.83 7.44
N GLY A 94 3.18 -0.94 6.23
CA GLY A 94 4.56 -1.40 6.00
C GLY A 94 4.81 -2.89 6.26
N GLY A 95 3.77 -3.67 6.58
CA GLY A 95 3.89 -5.10 6.85
C GLY A 95 4.19 -5.91 5.59
N VAL A 96 5.33 -6.60 5.54
CA VAL A 96 5.81 -7.38 4.38
C VAL A 96 4.79 -8.44 3.89
N GLY A 97 4.02 -9.04 4.80
CA GLY A 97 3.04 -10.10 4.48
C GLY A 97 1.62 -9.62 4.18
N ASN A 98 1.31 -8.34 4.39
CA ASN A 98 -0.06 -7.83 4.35
C ASN A 98 -0.33 -7.10 3.03
N ALA A 99 -0.50 -7.85 1.95
CA ALA A 99 -0.96 -7.32 0.68
C ALA A 99 -2.39 -6.75 0.83
N LEU A 100 -2.55 -5.49 0.46
CA LEU A 100 -3.82 -4.78 0.47
C LEU A 100 -4.08 -4.23 -0.93
N ARG A 101 -5.28 -4.47 -1.47
CA ARG A 101 -5.74 -3.79 -2.68
C ARG A 101 -5.94 -2.31 -2.36
N TYR A 102 -5.12 -1.44 -2.93
CA TYR A 102 -5.17 -0.02 -2.61
C TYR A 102 -6.40 0.64 -3.26
N PRO A 103 -7.35 1.18 -2.47
CA PRO A 103 -8.65 1.53 -3.00
C PRO A 103 -8.65 2.80 -3.86
N PHE A 104 -7.68 3.70 -3.67
CA PHE A 104 -7.70 5.01 -4.30
C PHE A 104 -7.16 5.02 -5.73
N PHE A 105 -6.53 3.95 -6.22
CA PHE A 105 -6.12 3.86 -7.62
C PHE A 105 -7.22 3.27 -8.50
N LYS A 106 -7.35 3.81 -9.72
CA LYS A 106 -8.20 3.24 -10.77
C LYS A 106 -7.72 1.83 -11.11
N GLN A 107 -8.66 0.94 -11.37
CA GLN A 107 -8.33 -0.34 -11.97
C GLN A 107 -7.86 -0.12 -13.41
N ILE A 108 -6.88 -0.89 -13.84
CA ILE A 108 -6.48 -0.96 -15.25
C ILE A 108 -7.37 -2.00 -15.91
N GLU A 109 -8.06 -1.60 -16.98
CA GLU A 109 -8.83 -2.49 -17.83
C GLU A 109 -8.02 -2.82 -19.08
N ALA A 110 -7.91 -4.10 -19.40
CA ALA A 110 -7.18 -4.56 -20.58
C ALA A 110 -7.94 -5.70 -21.27
N SER A 111 -7.90 -5.73 -22.61
CA SER A 111 -8.39 -6.88 -23.36
C SER A 111 -7.25 -7.64 -24.05
N ALA A 112 -7.36 -8.96 -24.09
CA ALA A 112 -6.42 -9.80 -24.83
C ALA A 112 -7.04 -11.10 -25.31
N THR A 113 -6.78 -11.43 -26.56
CA THR A 113 -6.77 -12.81 -27.04
C THR A 113 -5.36 -13.36 -26.80
N LEU A 114 -5.26 -14.53 -26.16
CA LEU A 114 -4.00 -15.19 -25.86
C LEU A 114 -3.95 -16.54 -26.57
N GLU A 115 -2.78 -16.89 -27.09
CA GLU A 115 -2.45 -18.23 -27.56
C GLU A 115 -1.65 -19.03 -26.51
N ALA A 116 -1.61 -20.35 -26.68
CA ALA A 116 -0.86 -21.22 -25.78
C ALA A 116 0.64 -20.87 -25.80
N ARG A 117 1.21 -20.61 -24.61
CA ARG A 117 2.59 -20.14 -24.38
C ARG A 117 2.88 -18.71 -24.84
N GLU A 118 1.89 -17.97 -25.34
CA GLU A 118 2.06 -16.56 -25.65
C GLU A 118 2.28 -15.76 -24.35
N GLU A 119 3.10 -14.72 -24.45
CA GLU A 119 3.31 -13.73 -23.41
C GLU A 119 2.84 -12.37 -23.91
N LYS A 120 1.89 -11.76 -23.21
CA LYS A 120 1.40 -10.42 -23.51
C LYS A 120 1.71 -9.47 -22.36
N THR A 121 2.55 -8.48 -22.64
CA THR A 121 2.86 -7.42 -21.67
C THR A 121 1.71 -6.42 -21.59
N ILE A 122 1.24 -6.15 -20.37
CA ILE A 122 0.25 -5.11 -20.08
C ILE A 122 0.95 -4.01 -19.26
N PRO A 123 0.99 -2.76 -19.74
CA PRO A 123 1.62 -1.67 -19.01
C PRO A 123 0.82 -1.32 -17.75
N LEU A 124 1.51 -1.22 -16.62
CA LEU A 124 0.91 -0.88 -15.33
C LEU A 124 1.05 0.62 -15.03
N ASN A 125 0.26 1.45 -15.71
CA ASN A 125 0.21 2.89 -15.46
C ASN A 125 -1.03 3.19 -14.62
N PHE A 126 -0.88 3.26 -13.29
CA PHE A 126 -1.97 3.56 -12.38
C PHE A 126 -2.23 5.06 -12.29
N GLU A 127 -3.46 5.43 -11.95
CA GLU A 127 -3.92 6.79 -11.70
C GLU A 127 -4.78 6.77 -10.43
N TYR A 128 -4.87 7.88 -9.69
CA TYR A 128 -5.89 8.01 -8.65
C TYR A 128 -7.30 8.04 -9.28
N SER A 129 -8.29 7.49 -8.57
CA SER A 129 -9.70 7.55 -8.96
C SER A 129 -10.23 8.98 -8.90
N ASP A 130 -11.19 9.31 -9.76
CA ASP A 130 -11.67 10.70 -9.92
C ASP A 130 -12.40 11.25 -8.69
N ASN A 131 -12.89 10.36 -7.81
CA ASN A 131 -13.58 10.72 -6.57
C ASN A 131 -12.68 10.72 -5.34
N VAL A 132 -11.37 10.51 -5.50
CA VAL A 132 -10.41 10.60 -4.39
C VAL A 132 -10.28 12.06 -3.96
N LYS A 133 -10.23 12.27 -2.65
CA LYS A 133 -10.01 13.57 -2.03
C LYS A 133 -8.74 13.53 -1.19
N PHE A 134 -8.07 14.67 -1.15
CA PHE A 134 -6.89 14.91 -0.35
C PHE A 134 -7.22 16.00 0.66
N ASP A 135 -7.34 15.64 1.93
CA ASP A 135 -7.53 16.63 3.01
C ASP A 135 -6.32 17.57 3.09
N PHE A 136 -5.13 17.04 2.80
CA PHE A 136 -3.91 17.80 2.54
C PHE A 136 -2.90 17.00 1.71
N ILE A 137 -1.96 17.73 1.12
CA ILE A 137 -0.73 17.24 0.50
C ILE A 137 0.39 18.13 1.03
N GLU A 138 1.33 17.54 1.77
CA GLU A 138 2.50 18.23 2.32
C GLU A 138 3.75 17.78 1.56
N GLU A 139 4.26 18.67 0.71
CA GLU A 139 5.41 18.45 -0.17
C GLU A 139 6.69 19.12 0.37
N PHE A 140 6.62 19.85 1.49
CA PHE A 140 7.76 20.51 2.13
C PHE A 140 8.52 21.49 1.22
N GLU A 141 7.82 22.17 0.30
CA GLU A 141 8.37 23.19 -0.62
C GLU A 141 8.47 24.60 0.00
N GLY A 142 8.41 24.72 1.32
CA GLY A 142 8.39 25.98 2.04
C GLY A 142 7.89 25.83 3.48
N ASN A 143 6.91 26.64 3.89
CA ASN A 143 6.23 26.43 5.17
C ASN A 143 5.51 25.07 5.15
N HIS A 144 5.57 24.33 6.25
CA HIS A 144 4.92 23.03 6.40
C HIS A 144 3.78 23.08 7.42
N ILE A 145 2.89 22.09 7.37
CA ILE A 145 1.72 21.98 8.26
C ILE A 145 2.03 21.29 9.59
N PHE A 146 3.13 20.55 9.71
CA PHE A 146 3.51 19.83 10.93
C PHE A 146 4.21 20.73 11.95
N VAL A 147 3.47 21.62 12.61
CA VAL A 147 4.03 22.70 13.45
C VAL A 147 3.65 22.63 14.92
N GLU A 148 2.56 21.95 15.26
CA GLU A 148 2.03 21.92 16.63
C GLU A 148 2.77 20.85 17.45
N ASP A 149 3.45 21.27 18.51
CA ASP A 149 4.04 20.37 19.50
C ASP A 149 3.04 20.16 20.65
N PRO A 150 2.43 18.97 20.78
CA PRO A 150 1.40 18.71 21.78
C PRO A 150 1.94 18.64 23.21
N ASN A 151 3.27 18.60 23.39
CA ASN A 151 3.94 18.57 24.69
C ASN A 151 4.62 19.89 25.03
N ASP A 152 4.46 20.94 24.20
CA ASP A 152 5.19 22.18 24.37
C ASP A 152 4.88 22.84 25.71
N THR A 153 5.80 22.64 26.64
CA THR A 153 5.82 23.31 27.93
C THR A 153 6.96 24.33 27.99
N ASP A 154 8.00 24.20 27.15
CA ASP A 154 9.25 24.99 27.21
C ASP A 154 9.98 25.19 25.84
N GLY A 155 9.44 24.71 24.72
CA GLY A 155 10.00 24.90 23.36
C GLY A 155 11.23 24.04 23.03
N GLU A 156 11.48 22.96 23.77
CA GLU A 156 12.72 22.16 23.68
C GLU A 156 12.64 20.97 22.70
N GLY A 157 11.49 20.72 22.07
CA GLY A 157 11.34 19.64 21.08
C GLY A 157 12.05 19.94 19.76
N LEU A 158 12.63 18.93 19.11
CA LEU A 158 13.18 19.07 17.77
C LEU A 158 12.11 19.53 16.77
N ASP A 159 12.52 20.33 15.79
CA ASP A 159 11.63 20.82 14.73
C ASP A 159 12.02 20.27 13.35
N ILE A 160 11.14 20.48 12.37
CA ILE A 160 11.38 20.12 10.98
C ILE A 160 12.27 21.19 10.32
N ILE A 161 13.34 20.74 9.69
CA ILE A 161 14.22 21.55 8.84
C ILE A 161 13.86 21.28 7.39
N ILE A 162 13.53 22.33 6.64
CA ILE A 162 13.31 22.24 5.19
C ILE A 162 14.66 22.35 4.48
N GLN A 163 15.05 21.32 3.73
CA GLN A 163 16.38 21.22 3.12
C GLN A 163 16.33 20.69 1.69
N SER A 164 17.40 20.92 0.91
CA SER A 164 17.46 20.65 -0.54
C SER A 164 18.56 19.66 -0.97
N GLU A 165 19.22 18.99 -0.03
CA GLU A 165 20.29 18.01 -0.30
C GLU A 165 19.74 16.59 -0.48
N VAL A 166 18.83 16.16 0.39
CA VAL A 166 18.21 14.82 0.37
C VAL A 166 16.73 14.96 -0.01
N VAL A 167 16.43 14.98 -1.30
CA VAL A 167 15.08 15.29 -1.81
C VAL A 167 14.54 14.11 -2.61
N LEU A 168 13.26 13.75 -2.42
CA LEU A 168 12.59 12.75 -3.27
C LEU A 168 11.94 13.39 -4.49
N SER A 169 11.21 14.49 -4.27
CA SER A 169 10.53 15.23 -5.34
C SER A 169 10.60 16.74 -5.10
N GLY A 170 10.35 17.53 -6.15
CA GLY A 170 10.37 18.98 -6.03
C GLY A 170 11.80 19.52 -5.80
N ASN A 171 11.92 20.51 -4.93
CA ASN A 171 13.17 21.21 -4.62
C ASN A 171 13.62 21.00 -3.18
N SER A 172 12.73 20.58 -2.26
CA SER A 172 13.06 20.39 -0.86
C SER A 172 12.30 19.23 -0.22
N SER A 173 12.77 18.80 0.94
CA SER A 173 12.09 17.82 1.79
C SER A 173 12.26 18.20 3.26
N ALA A 174 11.51 17.56 4.14
CA ALA A 174 11.69 17.69 5.58
C ALA A 174 12.87 16.83 6.06
N GLN A 175 13.66 17.39 6.97
CA GLN A 175 14.68 16.70 7.76
C GLN A 175 14.41 16.94 9.23
N ILE A 176 14.44 15.88 10.02
CA ILE A 176 14.49 15.93 11.48
C ILE A 176 15.86 15.41 11.87
N LEU A 177 16.69 16.29 12.44
CA LEU A 177 18.07 16.01 12.80
C LEU A 177 18.19 15.74 14.31
N PHE A 178 18.66 14.55 14.66
CA PHE A 178 18.92 14.12 16.03
C PHE A 178 20.42 14.18 16.31
N GLU A 179 20.84 15.11 17.18
CA GLU A 179 22.26 15.32 17.54
C GLU A 179 22.58 14.90 18.98
N SER A 180 21.57 14.69 19.83
CA SER A 180 21.71 14.32 21.24
C SER A 180 21.08 12.96 21.53
N ASP A 181 21.63 12.24 22.51
CA ASP A 181 21.06 10.98 23.00
C ASP A 181 19.74 11.16 23.78
N THR A 182 19.38 12.41 24.08
CA THR A 182 18.11 12.81 24.69
C THR A 182 17.12 13.45 23.71
N SER A 183 17.48 13.57 22.43
CA SER A 183 16.64 14.22 21.43
C SER A 183 15.34 13.46 21.19
N SER A 184 14.23 14.20 21.19
CA SER A 184 12.91 13.70 20.79
C SER A 184 12.20 14.70 19.89
N PHE A 185 11.31 14.17 19.06
CA PHE A 185 10.51 14.87 18.09
C PHE A 185 9.06 14.43 18.25
N GLU A 186 8.15 15.38 18.34
CA GLU A 186 6.70 15.17 18.21
C GLU A 186 6.08 16.40 17.57
N ARG A 187 5.46 16.22 16.40
CA ARG A 187 4.74 17.29 15.71
C ARG A 187 3.42 16.78 15.17
N THR A 188 2.42 17.64 15.21
CA THR A 188 1.12 17.40 14.60
C THR A 188 0.78 18.43 13.54
N THR A 189 -0.16 18.08 12.68
CA THR A 189 -0.74 19.01 11.71
C THR A 189 -1.39 20.21 12.40
N LEU A 190 -1.17 21.42 11.88
CA LEU A 190 -1.81 22.65 12.35
C LEU A 190 -3.33 22.57 12.30
N ALA A 191 -3.85 21.96 11.24
CA ALA A 191 -5.28 21.74 11.06
C ALA A 191 -5.74 20.50 11.84
N THR A 192 -6.96 20.59 12.38
CA THR A 192 -7.73 19.45 12.86
C THR A 192 -8.75 19.03 11.80
N TYR A 193 -8.90 17.73 11.59
CA TYR A 193 -9.80 17.14 10.61
C TYR A 193 -11.05 16.62 11.30
N ASP A 194 -12.22 16.88 10.70
CA ASP A 194 -13.51 16.41 11.20
C ASP A 194 -13.76 15.00 10.68
N ARG A 195 -14.01 14.04 11.58
CA ARG A 195 -14.24 12.66 11.16
C ARG A 195 -15.46 12.48 10.25
N GLN A 196 -16.44 13.40 10.31
CA GLN A 196 -17.66 13.32 9.52
C GLN A 196 -17.38 13.42 8.02
N ASN A 197 -16.29 14.08 7.63
CA ASN A 197 -15.88 14.18 6.23
C ASN A 197 -15.45 12.83 5.64
N ASN A 198 -15.01 11.92 6.51
CA ASN A 198 -14.31 10.68 6.12
C ASN A 198 -15.08 9.42 6.59
N LEU A 199 -16.27 9.60 7.19
CA LEU A 199 -17.04 8.54 7.83
C LEU A 199 -17.50 7.45 6.83
N GLY A 200 -17.16 6.20 7.13
CA GLY A 200 -17.56 5.04 6.32
C GLY A 200 -16.84 4.94 4.97
N SER A 201 -15.84 5.78 4.74
CA SER A 201 -14.93 5.72 3.59
C SER A 201 -13.59 5.11 3.99
N ALA A 202 -12.86 4.58 3.01
CA ALA A 202 -11.44 4.28 3.20
C ALA A 202 -10.69 5.59 3.46
N THR A 203 -9.83 5.63 4.47
CA THR A 203 -9.00 6.79 4.80
C THR A 203 -7.58 6.35 5.12
N PHE A 204 -6.61 6.92 4.43
CA PHE A 204 -5.21 6.53 4.54
C PHE A 204 -4.30 7.74 4.71
N ILE A 205 -3.19 7.53 5.43
CA ILE A 205 -2.05 8.44 5.40
C ILE A 205 -1.00 7.81 4.47
N GLU A 206 -0.58 8.55 3.46
CA GLU A 206 0.58 8.19 2.64
C GLU A 206 1.79 9.00 3.12
N ILE A 207 2.95 8.36 3.30
CA ILE A 207 4.18 9.03 3.73
C ILE A 207 5.34 8.52 2.87
N ASP A 208 6.01 9.40 2.14
CA ASP A 208 7.36 9.08 1.64
C ASP A 208 8.39 9.40 2.72
N TYR A 209 9.32 8.47 2.94
CA TYR A 209 10.30 8.60 4.01
C TYR A 209 11.64 7.95 3.65
N LYS A 210 12.70 8.45 4.27
CA LYS A 210 14.03 7.84 4.37
C LYS A 210 14.55 8.10 5.77
N CYS A 211 14.91 7.08 6.53
CA CYS A 211 15.26 7.29 7.94
C CYS A 211 16.31 6.30 8.47
N GLU A 212 17.18 6.82 9.34
CA GLU A 212 18.23 6.06 10.03
C GLU A 212 17.73 5.47 11.36
N ILE A 213 16.69 6.08 11.93
CA ILE A 213 16.00 5.63 13.14
C ILE A 213 14.51 5.47 12.87
N PRO A 214 13.82 4.58 13.61
CA PRO A 214 12.38 4.42 13.45
C PRO A 214 11.62 5.69 13.87
N PHE A 215 10.47 5.92 13.26
CA PHE A 215 9.53 6.93 13.70
C PHE A 215 8.13 6.32 13.83
N LEU A 216 7.30 6.99 14.62
CA LEU A 216 5.92 6.66 14.89
C LEU A 216 5.02 7.58 14.06
N ALA A 217 4.00 6.99 13.47
CA ALA A 217 2.92 7.71 12.82
C ALA A 217 1.59 7.32 13.48
N GLY A 218 0.74 8.32 13.66
CA GLY A 218 -0.52 8.15 14.36
C GLY A 218 -1.37 9.42 14.31
N TRP A 219 -2.21 9.57 15.32
CA TRP A 219 -3.09 10.71 15.44
C TRP A 219 -3.27 11.13 16.90
N ILE A 220 -3.68 12.38 17.07
CA ILE A 220 -4.15 12.90 18.36
C ILE A 220 -5.61 13.26 18.23
N THR A 221 -6.42 12.82 19.19
CA THR A 221 -7.83 13.19 19.28
C THR A 221 -8.07 14.15 20.43
N TYR A 222 -9.02 15.05 20.21
CA TYR A 222 -9.41 16.07 21.17
C TYR A 222 -10.88 15.85 21.51
N ARG A 223 -11.15 15.47 22.76
CA ARG A 223 -12.50 15.26 23.27
C ARG A 223 -12.67 16.01 24.59
N ASP A 224 -13.48 17.06 24.60
CA ASP A 224 -13.61 17.96 25.75
C ASP A 224 -12.23 18.43 26.26
N ASN A 225 -11.86 18.08 27.50
CA ASN A 225 -10.56 18.35 28.11
C ASN A 225 -9.57 17.16 28.03
N PHE A 226 -9.88 16.12 27.25
CA PHE A 226 -9.04 14.94 27.09
C PHE A 226 -8.31 14.97 25.75
N VAL A 227 -7.00 14.78 25.82
CA VAL A 227 -6.11 14.62 24.65
C VAL A 227 -5.63 13.18 24.66
N GLN A 228 -6.00 12.42 23.64
CA GLN A 228 -5.53 11.04 23.46
C GLN A 228 -4.51 10.98 22.33
N ARG A 229 -3.35 10.38 22.59
CA ARG A 229 -2.29 10.13 21.61
C ARG A 229 -2.28 8.66 21.25
N ASP A 230 -2.47 8.35 19.97
CA ASP A 230 -2.48 6.97 19.48
C ASP A 230 -1.45 6.82 18.37
N TYR A 231 -0.26 6.35 18.73
CA TYR A 231 0.82 6.00 17.81
C TYR A 231 0.69 4.53 17.40
N THR A 232 -0.01 4.26 16.30
CA THR A 232 -0.37 2.89 15.92
C THR A 232 0.61 2.22 14.96
N VAL A 233 1.47 2.99 14.28
CA VAL A 233 2.42 2.45 13.31
C VAL A 233 3.84 2.87 13.69
N LEU A 234 4.71 1.88 13.88
CA LEU A 234 6.15 2.05 13.95
C LEU A 234 6.73 1.83 12.56
N VAL A 235 7.26 2.89 11.97
CA VAL A 235 7.93 2.87 10.67
C VAL A 235 9.40 2.50 10.90
N ALA A 236 9.83 1.40 10.28
CA ALA A 236 11.20 0.90 10.39
C ALA A 236 12.18 1.75 9.55
N PRO A 237 13.46 1.81 9.96
CA PRO A 237 14.52 2.46 9.19
C PRO A 237 14.58 2.02 7.72
N SER A 238 14.96 2.95 6.86
CA SER A 238 15.15 2.71 5.42
C SER A 238 16.27 3.62 4.90
N GLU A 239 17.34 2.99 4.37
CA GLU A 239 18.47 3.71 3.76
C GLU A 239 18.10 4.39 2.44
N GLU A 240 17.06 3.90 1.76
CA GLU A 240 16.51 4.47 0.53
C GLU A 240 15.13 5.06 0.77
N TRP A 241 14.71 5.99 -0.10
CA TRP A 241 13.35 6.50 -0.08
C TRP A 241 12.35 5.36 -0.28
N ASN A 242 11.35 5.33 0.59
CA ASN A 242 10.30 4.33 0.61
C ASN A 242 8.96 5.02 0.90
N LYS A 243 7.85 4.32 0.62
CA LYS A 243 6.50 4.83 0.90
C LYS A 243 5.74 3.86 1.79
N ILE A 244 5.12 4.39 2.83
CA ILE A 244 4.19 3.66 3.68
C ILE A 244 2.77 4.15 3.48
N TYR A 245 1.83 3.20 3.51
CA TYR A 245 0.39 3.45 3.46
C TYR A 245 -0.19 3.02 4.80
N ILE A 246 -0.73 3.97 5.54
CA ILE A 246 -1.29 3.73 6.88
C ILE A 246 -2.80 3.78 6.80
N ASP A 247 -3.46 2.64 7.03
CA ASP A 247 -4.92 2.56 7.05
C ASP A 247 -5.45 3.11 8.38
N ILE A 248 -6.22 4.20 8.33
CA ILE A 248 -6.86 4.82 9.49
C ILE A 248 -8.39 4.73 9.42
N SER A 249 -8.94 3.93 8.51
CA SER A 249 -10.38 3.85 8.24
C SER A 249 -11.18 3.42 9.47
N GLU A 250 -10.67 2.43 10.23
CA GLU A 250 -11.32 1.96 11.46
C GLU A 250 -11.32 3.05 12.55
N PHE A 251 -10.21 3.78 12.67
CA PHE A 251 -10.10 4.90 13.60
C PHE A 251 -11.09 6.01 13.27
N VAL A 252 -11.12 6.49 12.02
CA VAL A 252 -12.04 7.54 11.56
C VAL A 252 -13.51 7.09 11.72
N GLY A 253 -13.78 5.80 11.58
CA GLY A 253 -15.09 5.20 11.80
C GLY A 253 -15.56 5.18 13.26
N ASN A 254 -14.68 5.40 14.24
CA ASN A 254 -15.05 5.38 15.64
C ASN A 254 -15.86 6.64 16.03
N VAL A 255 -17.08 6.39 16.52
CA VAL A 255 -18.07 7.43 16.86
C VAL A 255 -17.69 8.29 18.05
N GLU A 256 -16.72 7.86 18.87
CA GLU A 256 -16.26 8.58 20.07
C GLU A 256 -15.28 9.72 19.78
N ILE A 257 -14.87 9.87 18.52
CA ILE A 257 -13.95 10.92 18.06
C ILE A 257 -14.77 12.01 17.39
N ASP A 258 -14.44 13.28 17.62
CA ASP A 258 -15.05 14.39 16.86
C ASP A 258 -14.06 14.95 15.84
N ARG A 259 -12.83 15.22 16.30
CA ARG A 259 -11.75 15.77 15.48
C ARG A 259 -10.43 15.10 15.80
N TYR A 260 -9.54 15.07 14.82
CA TYR A 260 -8.20 14.52 14.97
C TYR A 260 -7.13 15.34 14.24
N THR A 261 -5.89 15.24 14.68
CA THR A 261 -4.70 15.70 13.95
C THR A 261 -3.85 14.50 13.57
N ILE A 262 -3.07 14.63 12.48
CA ILE A 262 -2.06 13.62 12.15
C ILE A 262 -0.80 13.95 12.95
N ALA A 263 -0.21 12.94 13.57
CA ALA A 263 0.93 13.07 14.48
C ALA A 263 2.10 12.19 14.04
N LEU A 264 3.30 12.77 14.09
CA LEU A 264 4.55 12.10 13.85
C LEU A 264 5.44 12.27 15.08
N ALA A 265 6.07 11.18 15.51
CA ALA A 265 6.98 11.22 16.65
C ALA A 265 8.20 10.34 16.42
N SER A 266 9.34 10.71 16.98
CA SER A 266 10.52 9.84 17.05
C SER A 266 11.41 10.28 18.20
N ALA A 267 12.22 9.37 18.71
CA ALA A 267 13.15 9.65 19.79
C ALA A 267 14.38 8.76 19.66
N ILE A 268 15.52 9.30 20.10
CA ILE A 268 16.73 8.49 20.23
C ILE A 268 16.56 7.48 21.36
N THR A 269 16.94 6.24 21.08
CA THR A 269 16.97 5.14 22.04
C THR A 269 18.37 4.55 22.13
N ALA A 270 18.62 3.76 23.17
CA ALA A 270 19.92 3.11 23.37
C ALA A 270 20.27 2.23 22.16
N GLY A 271 21.36 2.57 21.46
CA GLY A 271 21.86 1.85 20.29
C GLY A 271 21.67 2.57 18.95
N ASN A 272 20.98 3.71 18.91
CA ASN A 272 21.00 4.57 17.73
C ASN A 272 22.36 5.29 17.61
N GLU A 273 22.87 5.42 16.39
CA GLU A 273 24.08 6.20 16.10
C GLU A 273 23.73 7.69 15.99
N LEU A 274 24.64 8.58 16.35
CA LEU A 274 24.47 10.03 16.24
C LEU A 274 25.55 10.64 15.32
N PRO A 275 25.23 11.65 14.50
CA PRO A 275 23.87 12.18 14.27
C PRO A 275 22.98 11.17 13.54
N SER A 276 21.67 11.28 13.74
CA SER A 276 20.66 10.48 13.06
C SER A 276 19.63 11.37 12.36
N ASN A 277 19.11 10.91 11.23
CA ASN A 277 18.19 11.66 10.39
C ASN A 277 16.90 10.89 10.10
N VAL A 278 15.80 11.64 10.09
CA VAL A 278 14.53 11.22 9.50
C VAL A 278 14.18 12.24 8.43
N TYR A 279 14.08 11.78 7.18
CA TYR A 279 13.64 12.58 6.04
C TYR A 279 12.22 12.20 5.66
N LEU A 280 11.38 13.19 5.39
CA LEU A 280 9.98 13.03 5.03
C LEU A 280 9.66 13.87 3.79
N ASP A 281 8.81 13.33 2.92
CA ASP A 281 8.32 14.01 1.72
C ASP A 281 6.88 13.53 1.39
N ASN A 282 6.16 14.30 0.58
CA ASN A 282 4.82 14.00 0.05
C ASN A 282 3.87 13.28 1.03
N ILE A 283 3.60 13.89 2.18
CA ILE A 283 2.65 13.34 3.14
C ILE A 283 1.23 13.70 2.70
N LYS A 284 0.37 12.69 2.57
CA LYS A 284 -1.01 12.88 2.08
C LYS A 284 -2.00 12.25 3.05
N LEU A 285 -3.11 12.93 3.29
CA LEU A 285 -4.30 12.35 3.93
C LEU A 285 -5.38 12.16 2.86
N VAL A 286 -5.68 10.89 2.55
CA VAL A 286 -6.42 10.48 1.36
C VAL A 286 -7.70 9.76 1.75
N HIS A 287 -8.82 10.13 1.13
CA HIS A 287 -10.14 9.51 1.36
C HIS A 287 -11.04 9.59 0.11
N PHE A 288 -12.31 9.17 0.24
CA PHE A 288 -13.36 9.32 -0.80
C PHE A 288 -14.39 10.40 -0.46
#